data_AF-A0A368FAW7-F1
#
_entry.id   AF-A0A368FAW7-F1
#
_cell.length_a   1.000
_cell.length_b   1.000
_cell.length_c   1.000
_cell.angle_alpha   90.00
_cell.angle_beta   90.00
_cell.angle_gamma   90.00
#
_symmetry.space_group_name_H-M   'P 1'
#
loop_
_entity.id
_entity.type
_entity.pdbx_description
1 polymer ?
#
loop_
_entity_poly.entity_id
_entity_poly.type
_entity_poly.pdbx_seq_one_letter_code
_entity_poly.pdbx_strand_id
1 'polypeptide(L)'
;MLSQSPTKLTRHCLGATETETVRYYSHLSEEVRKQKMGTRTEIANGIFMDKKVAVRKSYGLSIVKKFSSKVKSLRFSRKEAVTESVDRFVSYRTTGRIRHIKTPSKIQDALSLLVSAASFTSQWEYSFVRKSNTLGTFYSAEHSERKVEFMNVIKQNRYYAEDQDMQILSLRYSDTSYALNIFLPKQKSAFSTLRAKLTGAAIQASLSQLKSTYVSVSIPKMRIVTDFKLKPALMALGVSELFSEHCDLGGITKSRAVKVSFAAHKAIIEIAIYSIIETYALCLSN
;
A
#
# COMPACT_ATOMS: atom_id res chain seq x y z
N MET A 1 -36.42 18.06 3.20
CA MET A 1 -35.67 17.73 4.43
C MET A 1 -34.92 16.42 4.27
N LEU A 2 -33.70 16.46 3.72
CA LEU A 2 -32.68 15.43 3.91
C LEU A 2 -31.34 16.17 3.99
N SER A 3 -30.96 16.53 5.21
CA SER A 3 -29.66 17.11 5.52
C SER A 3 -28.60 16.03 5.29
N GLN A 4 -28.01 16.00 4.10
CA GLN A 4 -26.77 15.27 3.87
C GLN A 4 -25.62 16.17 4.31
N SER A 5 -25.30 16.12 5.60
CA SER A 5 -24.02 16.63 6.08
C SER A 5 -22.92 15.75 5.48
N PRO A 6 -21.98 16.30 4.69
CA PRO A 6 -20.87 15.52 4.16
C PRO A 6 -20.12 14.91 5.35
N THR A 7 -19.93 13.58 5.33
CA THR A 7 -19.08 12.94 6.33
C THR A 7 -17.72 13.64 6.36
N LYS A 8 -17.07 13.77 7.53
CA LYS A 8 -15.77 14.47 7.65
C LYS A 8 -14.72 13.96 6.65
N LEU A 9 -14.81 12.71 6.19
CA LEU A 9 -13.96 12.15 5.13
C LEU A 9 -14.07 12.89 3.79
N THR A 10 -15.26 13.34 3.38
CA THR A 10 -15.45 14.14 2.15
C THR A 10 -14.77 15.51 2.22
N ARG A 11 -14.68 16.13 3.43
CA ARG A 11 -13.87 17.35 3.61
C ARG A 11 -12.38 17.09 3.40
N HIS A 12 -11.88 15.90 3.69
CA HIS A 12 -10.50 15.51 3.40
C HIS A 12 -10.24 15.19 1.92
N CYS A 13 -11.29 15.02 1.11
CA CYS A 13 -11.21 14.82 -0.34
C CYS A 13 -11.47 16.11 -1.12
N LEU A 14 -10.91 17.24 -0.65
CA LEU A 14 -10.91 18.54 -1.35
C LEU A 14 -12.31 19.07 -1.74
N GLY A 15 -13.37 18.67 -1.04
CA GLY A 15 -14.73 19.17 -1.29
C GLY A 15 -15.54 18.40 -2.33
N ALA A 16 -15.07 17.23 -2.80
CA ALA A 16 -15.84 16.36 -3.69
C ALA A 16 -17.09 15.80 -3.00
N THR A 17 -18.16 15.58 -3.78
CA THR A 17 -19.36 14.86 -3.30
C THR A 17 -19.05 13.38 -3.05
N GLU A 18 -19.92 12.70 -2.29
CA GLU A 18 -19.80 11.25 -2.07
C GLU A 18 -19.84 10.48 -3.39
N THR A 19 -20.74 10.86 -4.31
CA THR A 19 -20.89 10.21 -5.61
C THR A 19 -19.65 10.35 -6.48
N GLU A 20 -19.06 11.55 -6.53
CA GLU A 20 -17.81 11.80 -7.27
C GLU A 20 -16.64 11.02 -6.67
N THR A 21 -16.53 11.03 -5.34
CA THR A 21 -15.50 10.28 -4.61
C THR A 21 -15.60 8.79 -4.93
N VAL A 22 -16.81 8.22 -4.82
CA VAL A 22 -17.04 6.80 -5.11
C VAL A 22 -16.75 6.48 -6.58
N ARG A 23 -17.15 7.33 -7.52
CA ARG A 23 -16.89 7.14 -8.95
C ARG A 23 -15.38 7.14 -9.24
N TYR A 24 -14.67 8.16 -8.75
CA TYR A 24 -13.24 8.32 -8.97
C TYR A 24 -12.44 7.14 -8.41
N TYR A 25 -12.65 6.79 -7.14
CA TYR A 25 -11.91 5.69 -6.52
C TYR A 25 -12.31 4.31 -7.06
N SER A 26 -13.56 4.12 -7.52
CA SER A 26 -13.98 2.90 -8.24
C SER A 26 -13.17 2.74 -9.52
N HIS A 27 -13.12 3.80 -10.35
CA HIS A 27 -12.37 3.79 -11.60
C HIS A 27 -10.87 3.61 -11.36
N LEU A 28 -10.27 4.36 -10.43
CA LEU A 28 -8.86 4.21 -10.08
C LEU A 28 -8.53 2.78 -9.62
N SER A 29 -9.43 2.18 -8.81
CA SER A 29 -9.27 0.81 -8.33
C SER A 29 -9.27 -0.21 -9.49
N GLU A 30 -10.09 0.01 -10.51
CA GLU A 30 -10.11 -0.80 -11.73
C GLU A 30 -8.84 -0.60 -12.55
N GLU A 31 -8.46 0.64 -12.85
CA GLU A 31 -7.26 0.97 -13.64
C GLU A 31 -5.98 0.37 -13.03
N VAL A 32 -5.79 0.53 -11.72
CA VAL A 32 -4.58 0.04 -11.04
C VAL A 32 -4.48 -1.49 -11.09
N ARG A 33 -5.61 -2.21 -11.17
CA ARG A 33 -5.63 -3.68 -11.24
C ARG A 33 -5.50 -4.23 -12.67
N LYS A 34 -5.64 -3.39 -13.71
CA LYS A 34 -5.48 -3.84 -15.09
C LYS A 34 -4.05 -4.34 -15.28
N GLN A 35 -3.91 -5.61 -15.65
CA GLN A 35 -2.61 -6.18 -15.95
C GLN A 35 -2.21 -5.77 -17.36
N LYS A 36 -0.98 -5.27 -17.48
CA LYS A 36 -0.40 -4.82 -18.74
C LYS A 36 1.10 -5.05 -18.70
N MET A 37 1.68 -5.54 -19.79
CA MET A 37 3.14 -5.74 -19.94
C MET A 37 3.81 -6.50 -18.77
N GLY A 38 3.12 -7.50 -18.21
CA GLY A 38 3.63 -8.30 -17.08
C GLY A 38 3.56 -7.59 -15.72
N THR A 39 3.10 -6.34 -15.66
CA THR A 39 2.80 -5.61 -14.42
C THR A 39 1.54 -6.17 -13.79
N ARG A 40 1.62 -6.47 -12.50
CA ARG A 40 0.52 -6.99 -11.70
C ARG A 40 0.42 -6.22 -10.39
N THR A 41 -0.71 -5.58 -10.20
CA THR A 41 -1.10 -4.97 -8.93
C THR A 41 -2.27 -5.73 -8.35
N GLU A 42 -2.10 -6.25 -7.14
CA GLU A 42 -3.11 -7.01 -6.43
C GLU A 42 -3.50 -6.26 -5.18
N ILE A 43 -4.79 -5.94 -5.05
CA ILE A 43 -5.32 -5.20 -3.92
C ILE A 43 -6.43 -6.03 -3.27
N ALA A 44 -6.25 -6.30 -1.99
CA ALA A 44 -7.15 -7.06 -1.14
C ALA A 44 -7.76 -6.14 -0.08
N ASN A 45 -8.92 -5.56 -0.39
CA ASN A 45 -9.69 -4.76 0.56
C ASN A 45 -10.88 -5.57 1.09
N GLY A 46 -11.03 -5.64 2.40
CA GLY A 46 -12.05 -6.44 3.05
C GLY A 46 -12.61 -5.78 4.31
N ILE A 47 -13.93 -5.85 4.47
CA ILE A 47 -14.63 -5.48 5.69
C ILE A 47 -15.20 -6.77 6.28
N PHE A 48 -14.73 -7.11 7.47
CA PHE A 48 -15.20 -8.26 8.22
C PHE A 48 -16.06 -7.76 9.38
N MET A 49 -17.27 -8.30 9.50
CA MET A 49 -18.23 -7.90 10.53
C MET A 49 -18.55 -9.09 11.41
N ASP A 50 -18.81 -8.87 12.70
CA ASP A 50 -19.28 -9.96 13.55
C ASP A 50 -20.67 -10.42 13.10
N LYS A 51 -20.98 -11.72 13.22
CA LYS A 51 -22.29 -12.29 12.83
C LYS A 51 -23.46 -11.68 13.60
N LYS A 52 -23.24 -11.05 14.76
CA LYS A 52 -24.24 -10.29 15.50
C LYS A 52 -24.67 -9.00 14.78
N VAL A 53 -23.91 -8.55 13.78
CA VAL A 53 -24.18 -7.32 13.02
C VAL A 53 -24.68 -7.65 11.61
N ALA A 54 -25.94 -7.32 11.34
CA ALA A 54 -26.51 -7.44 10.00
C ALA A 54 -26.01 -6.30 9.08
N VAL A 55 -25.33 -6.67 7.99
CA VAL A 55 -24.91 -5.71 6.96
C VAL A 55 -26.04 -5.51 5.94
N ARG A 56 -26.28 -4.26 5.55
CA ARG A 56 -27.23 -3.91 4.49
C ARG A 56 -26.79 -4.55 3.17
N LYS A 57 -27.70 -5.28 2.52
CA LYS A 57 -27.44 -5.95 1.23
C LYS A 57 -26.97 -4.97 0.15
N SER A 58 -27.59 -3.78 0.08
CA SER A 58 -27.24 -2.73 -0.89
C SER A 58 -25.79 -2.26 -0.73
N TYR A 59 -25.32 -2.10 0.50
CA TYR A 59 -23.92 -1.78 0.79
C TYR A 59 -23.00 -2.89 0.31
N GLY A 60 -23.24 -4.13 0.76
CA GLY A 60 -22.43 -5.29 0.37
C GLY A 60 -22.27 -5.46 -1.14
N LEU A 61 -23.38 -5.36 -1.89
CA LEU A 61 -23.37 -5.43 -3.35
C LEU A 61 -22.58 -4.27 -3.99
N SER A 62 -22.73 -3.06 -3.45
CA SER A 62 -22.06 -1.87 -3.98
C SER A 62 -20.53 -1.96 -3.82
N ILE A 63 -20.02 -2.38 -2.66
CA ILE A 63 -18.56 -2.43 -2.45
C ILE A 63 -17.91 -3.52 -3.28
N VAL A 64 -18.58 -4.68 -3.41
CA VAL A 64 -18.08 -5.80 -4.21
C VAL A 64 -18.00 -5.38 -5.68
N LYS A 65 -19.05 -4.73 -6.19
CA LYS A 65 -19.10 -4.27 -7.58
C LYS A 65 -18.09 -3.17 -7.88
N LYS A 66 -18.04 -2.11 -7.07
CA LYS A 66 -17.26 -0.90 -7.35
C LYS A 66 -15.78 -1.00 -6.97
N PHE A 67 -15.47 -1.71 -5.89
CA PHE A 67 -14.11 -1.73 -5.34
C PHE A 67 -13.44 -3.10 -5.41
N SER A 68 -14.13 -4.14 -5.92
CA SER A 68 -13.69 -5.54 -5.86
C SER A 68 -13.38 -6.01 -4.43
N SER A 69 -13.92 -5.31 -3.44
CA SER A 69 -13.70 -5.55 -2.02
C SER A 69 -14.58 -6.69 -1.52
N LYS A 70 -14.23 -7.28 -0.38
CA LYS A 70 -15.02 -8.34 0.25
C LYS A 70 -15.75 -7.84 1.48
N VAL A 71 -17.02 -8.20 1.63
CA VAL A 71 -17.73 -8.11 2.91
C VAL A 71 -18.00 -9.52 3.40
N LYS A 72 -17.61 -9.84 4.64
CA LYS A 72 -17.82 -11.17 5.21
C LYS A 72 -18.24 -11.08 6.68
N SER A 73 -19.30 -11.81 7.04
CA SER A 73 -19.69 -11.99 8.44
C SER A 73 -18.94 -13.17 9.06
N LEU A 74 -18.26 -12.95 10.19
CA LEU A 74 -17.49 -13.95 10.93
C LEU A 74 -17.93 -13.99 12.40
N ARG A 75 -17.64 -15.06 13.13
CA ARG A 75 -17.85 -15.09 14.59
C ARG A 75 -16.56 -14.67 15.27
N PHE A 76 -16.49 -13.44 15.77
CA PHE A 76 -15.24 -12.86 16.28
C PHE A 76 -14.77 -13.53 17.57
N SER A 77 -15.70 -14.10 18.34
CA SER A 77 -15.40 -14.96 19.49
C SER A 77 -14.55 -16.20 19.16
N ARG A 78 -14.44 -16.60 17.87
CA ARG A 78 -13.55 -17.67 17.40
C ARG A 78 -12.32 -17.08 16.71
N LYS A 79 -11.39 -16.56 17.51
CA LYS A 79 -10.21 -15.81 17.05
C LYS A 79 -9.44 -16.52 15.93
N GLU A 80 -9.11 -17.79 16.11
CA GLU A 80 -8.27 -18.55 15.18
C GLU A 80 -8.96 -18.70 13.81
N ALA A 81 -10.27 -18.97 13.82
CA ALA A 81 -11.07 -19.06 12.59
C ALA A 81 -11.22 -17.71 11.87
N VAL A 82 -11.20 -16.60 12.61
CA VAL A 82 -11.14 -15.25 12.03
C VAL A 82 -9.81 -15.04 11.36
N THR A 83 -8.70 -15.30 12.05
CA THR A 83 -7.34 -15.18 11.51
C THR A 83 -7.19 -16.00 10.24
N GLU A 84 -7.59 -17.27 10.25
CA GLU A 84 -7.51 -18.14 9.08
C GLU A 84 -8.39 -17.63 7.93
N SER A 85 -9.61 -17.15 8.22
CA SER A 85 -10.49 -16.57 7.19
C SER A 85 -9.90 -15.32 6.53
N VAL A 86 -9.22 -14.49 7.32
CA VAL A 86 -8.59 -13.25 6.86
C VAL A 86 -7.33 -13.59 6.05
N ASP A 87 -6.46 -14.47 6.55
CA ASP A 87 -5.26 -14.93 5.86
C ASP A 87 -5.59 -15.59 4.53
N ARG A 88 -6.59 -16.48 4.49
CA ARG A 88 -7.07 -17.10 3.25
C ARG A 88 -7.57 -16.06 2.26
N PHE A 89 -8.29 -15.03 2.74
CA PHE A 89 -8.77 -13.95 1.88
C PHE A 89 -7.62 -13.14 1.29
N VAL A 90 -6.67 -12.71 2.12
CA VAL A 90 -5.54 -11.90 1.68
C VAL A 90 -4.62 -12.70 0.76
N SER A 91 -4.31 -13.95 1.12
CA SER A 91 -3.50 -14.86 0.30
C SER A 91 -4.13 -15.08 -1.07
N TYR A 92 -5.43 -15.40 -1.13
CA TYR A 92 -6.12 -15.57 -2.41
C TYR A 92 -6.07 -14.30 -3.27
N ARG A 93 -6.37 -13.14 -2.67
CA ARG A 93 -6.41 -11.86 -3.40
C ARG A 93 -5.04 -11.35 -3.83
N THR A 94 -3.97 -11.77 -3.16
CA THR A 94 -2.57 -11.37 -3.45
C THR A 94 -1.78 -12.49 -4.11
N THR A 95 -2.48 -13.47 -4.69
CA THR A 95 -1.89 -14.64 -5.38
C THR A 95 -0.81 -15.36 -4.56
N GLY A 96 -0.98 -15.40 -3.24
CA GLY A 96 -0.09 -16.07 -2.29
C GLY A 96 1.12 -15.24 -1.83
N ARG A 97 1.28 -13.99 -2.32
CA ARG A 97 2.39 -13.10 -1.91
C ARG A 97 2.25 -12.66 -0.46
N ILE A 98 1.03 -12.39 0.00
CA ILE A 98 0.74 -12.05 1.39
C ILE A 98 -0.09 -13.19 1.99
N ARG A 99 0.59 -14.12 2.67
CA ARG A 99 -0.06 -15.29 3.28
C ARG A 99 -0.66 -14.99 4.66
N HIS A 100 0.01 -14.13 5.40
CA HIS A 100 -0.34 -13.81 6.78
C HIS A 100 -0.48 -12.30 6.97
N ILE A 101 -1.58 -11.88 7.56
CA ILE A 101 -1.76 -10.53 8.08
C ILE A 101 -2.00 -10.59 9.58
N LYS A 102 -1.38 -9.67 10.31
CA LYS A 102 -1.48 -9.64 11.75
C LYS A 102 -2.88 -9.23 12.19
N THR A 103 -3.70 -10.20 12.55
CA THR A 103 -4.99 -9.91 13.20
C THR A 103 -4.75 -9.45 14.65
N PRO A 104 -5.49 -8.45 15.13
CA PRO A 104 -5.39 -7.97 16.52
C PRO A 104 -5.55 -9.10 17.55
N SER A 105 -4.77 -9.05 18.62
CA SER A 105 -4.83 -10.07 19.69
C SER A 105 -6.18 -10.09 20.41
N LYS A 106 -6.83 -8.92 20.56
CA LYS A 106 -8.13 -8.69 21.21
C LYS A 106 -9.31 -8.66 20.22
N ILE A 107 -9.24 -9.41 19.11
CA ILE A 107 -10.30 -9.41 18.10
C ILE A 107 -11.63 -10.00 18.61
N GLN A 108 -11.62 -10.74 19.72
CA GLN A 108 -12.77 -11.50 20.22
C GLN A 108 -13.98 -10.63 20.58
N ASP A 109 -13.72 -9.43 21.08
CA ASP A 109 -14.74 -8.45 21.51
C ASP A 109 -15.05 -7.41 20.41
N ALA A 110 -14.40 -7.51 19.25
CA ALA A 110 -14.64 -6.59 18.16
C ALA A 110 -15.92 -6.92 17.39
N LEU A 111 -16.52 -5.89 16.82
CA LEU A 111 -17.69 -6.00 15.95
C LEU A 111 -17.33 -5.85 14.48
N SER A 112 -16.15 -5.32 14.19
CA SER A 112 -15.68 -5.16 12.82
C SER A 112 -14.14 -5.11 12.71
N LEU A 113 -13.64 -5.50 11.54
CA LEU A 113 -12.24 -5.47 11.17
C LEU A 113 -12.12 -5.01 9.71
N LEU A 114 -11.39 -3.91 9.52
CA LEU A 114 -10.97 -3.45 8.19
C LEU A 114 -9.63 -4.12 7.83
N VAL A 115 -9.55 -4.70 6.65
CA VAL A 115 -8.34 -5.34 6.13
C VAL A 115 -8.00 -4.71 4.79
N SER A 116 -6.76 -4.29 4.64
CA SER A 116 -6.20 -3.87 3.36
C SER A 116 -4.86 -4.53 3.16
N ALA A 117 -4.65 -5.14 2.00
CA ALA A 117 -3.35 -5.62 1.61
C ALA A 117 -3.08 -5.34 0.14
N ALA A 118 -1.82 -5.06 -0.19
CA ALA A 118 -1.42 -4.77 -1.54
C ALA A 118 -0.08 -5.42 -1.89
N SER A 119 0.00 -6.01 -3.07
CA SER A 119 1.25 -6.42 -3.70
C SER A 119 1.35 -5.83 -5.09
N PHE A 120 2.56 -5.39 -5.42
CA PHE A 120 2.90 -4.89 -6.74
C PHE A 120 4.09 -5.69 -7.26
N THR A 121 4.03 -6.09 -8.52
CA THR A 121 5.08 -6.86 -9.18
C THR A 121 5.13 -6.43 -10.63
N SER A 122 6.32 -6.14 -11.13
CA SER A 122 6.52 -5.73 -12.52
C SER A 122 7.94 -6.05 -12.97
N GLN A 123 8.21 -5.89 -14.26
CA GLN A 123 9.57 -5.88 -14.79
C GLN A 123 10.03 -4.43 -14.98
N TRP A 124 11.32 -4.17 -14.88
CA TRP A 124 11.89 -2.86 -15.25
C TRP A 124 11.82 -2.67 -16.75
N GLU A 125 11.59 -1.44 -17.22
CA GLU A 125 11.73 -1.12 -18.64
C GLU A 125 13.18 -1.39 -19.12
N TYR A 126 14.14 -0.94 -18.32
CA TYR A 126 15.56 -1.26 -18.50
C TYR A 126 16.08 -1.98 -17.26
N SER A 127 16.28 -3.29 -17.41
CA SER A 127 16.69 -4.20 -16.32
C SER A 127 18.13 -3.95 -15.86
N PHE A 128 18.40 -4.32 -14.61
CA PHE A 128 19.74 -4.40 -14.06
C PHE A 128 20.39 -5.73 -14.46
N VAL A 129 21.70 -5.77 -14.61
CA VAL A 129 22.43 -7.01 -14.94
C VAL A 129 23.10 -7.55 -13.69
N ARG A 130 22.83 -8.82 -13.34
CA ARG A 130 23.39 -9.46 -12.13
C ARG A 130 24.91 -9.39 -12.04
N LYS A 131 25.60 -9.49 -13.19
CA LYS A 131 27.07 -9.39 -13.29
C LYS A 131 27.62 -8.03 -12.83
N SER A 132 26.80 -6.99 -12.85
CA SER A 132 27.17 -5.64 -12.40
C SER A 132 26.89 -5.41 -10.92
N ASN A 133 26.24 -6.36 -10.23
CA ASN A 133 25.95 -6.20 -8.82
C ASN A 133 27.22 -6.29 -7.98
N THR A 134 27.25 -5.54 -6.89
CA THR A 134 28.39 -5.51 -5.97
C THR A 134 27.90 -5.55 -4.53
N LEU A 135 28.69 -6.13 -3.63
CA LEU A 135 28.47 -5.96 -2.20
C LEU A 135 28.93 -4.55 -1.79
N GLY A 136 28.08 -3.83 -1.07
CA GLY A 136 28.36 -2.48 -0.59
C GLY A 136 27.85 -2.30 0.83
N THR A 137 28.28 -1.20 1.47
CA THR A 137 27.74 -0.80 2.78
C THR A 137 26.53 0.11 2.58
N PHE A 138 25.41 -0.24 3.18
CA PHE A 138 24.26 0.64 3.35
C PHE A 138 24.31 1.29 4.73
N TYR A 139 24.22 2.63 4.76
CA TYR A 139 24.25 3.45 5.97
C TYR A 139 22.82 3.82 6.37
N SER A 140 22.36 3.32 7.51
CA SER A 140 21.02 3.60 8.04
C SER A 140 21.01 4.82 8.97
N ALA A 141 19.82 5.36 9.23
CA ALA A 141 19.63 6.52 10.10
C ALA A 141 20.00 6.27 11.58
N GLU A 142 20.04 5.01 12.03
CA GLU A 142 20.37 4.63 13.41
C GLU A 142 21.89 4.46 13.63
N HIS A 143 22.72 5.03 12.75
CA HIS A 143 24.18 4.79 12.68
C HIS A 143 24.56 3.31 12.48
N SER A 144 23.61 2.46 12.10
CA SER A 144 23.89 1.07 11.77
C SER A 144 24.32 0.93 10.31
N GLU A 145 25.36 0.16 10.09
CA GLU A 145 25.86 -0.20 8.78
C GLU A 145 25.51 -1.65 8.47
N ARG A 146 25.10 -1.94 7.24
CA ARG A 146 24.83 -3.30 6.79
C ARG A 146 25.45 -3.54 5.43
N LYS A 147 26.11 -4.68 5.26
CA LYS A 147 26.54 -5.14 3.94
C LYS A 147 25.33 -5.68 3.19
N VAL A 148 25.06 -5.12 2.03
CA VAL A 148 23.96 -5.51 1.14
C VAL A 148 24.43 -5.56 -0.30
N GLU A 149 23.70 -6.28 -1.15
CA GLU A 149 23.96 -6.31 -2.58
C GLU A 149 23.34 -5.07 -3.25
N PHE A 150 24.14 -4.33 -4.01
CA PHE A 150 23.71 -3.20 -4.82
C PHE A 150 23.54 -3.64 -6.27
N MET A 151 22.47 -3.17 -6.89
CA MET A 151 22.25 -3.23 -8.33
C MET A 151 22.87 -1.99 -8.96
N ASN A 152 23.79 -2.20 -9.90
CA ASN A 152 24.52 -1.10 -10.52
C ASN A 152 24.22 -1.01 -12.02
N VAL A 153 24.10 0.21 -12.51
CA VAL A 153 24.24 0.53 -13.93
C VAL A 153 25.20 1.70 -14.08
N ILE A 154 26.07 1.64 -15.08
CA ILE A 154 27.04 2.68 -15.38
C ILE A 154 26.57 3.36 -16.65
N LYS A 155 26.51 4.70 -16.64
CA LYS A 155 26.34 5.48 -17.87
C LYS A 155 25.14 4.98 -18.69
N GLN A 156 23.93 5.07 -18.12
CA GLN A 156 22.70 4.69 -18.81
C GLN A 156 21.68 5.82 -18.73
N ASN A 157 20.88 5.98 -19.79
CA ASN A 157 19.75 6.91 -19.77
C ASN A 157 18.73 6.48 -18.73
N ARG A 158 18.47 7.35 -17.75
CA ARG A 158 17.41 7.24 -16.75
C ARG A 158 16.74 8.59 -16.58
N TYR A 159 15.50 8.60 -16.10
CA TYR A 159 14.84 9.85 -15.73
C TYR A 159 15.42 10.35 -14.41
N TYR A 160 16.01 11.53 -14.45
CA TYR A 160 16.72 12.11 -13.32
C TYR A 160 16.42 13.61 -13.21
N ALA A 161 16.42 14.09 -11.98
CA ALA A 161 16.41 15.50 -11.63
C ALA A 161 17.13 15.68 -10.29
N GLU A 162 17.53 16.91 -9.98
CA GLU A 162 18.06 17.24 -8.67
C GLU A 162 17.82 18.72 -8.35
N ASP A 163 17.84 19.05 -7.07
CA ASP A 163 17.86 20.42 -6.57
C ASP A 163 18.99 20.57 -5.54
N GLN A 164 18.94 21.63 -4.72
CA GLN A 164 19.94 21.86 -3.69
C GLN A 164 19.94 20.80 -2.57
N ASP A 165 18.79 20.20 -2.28
CA ASP A 165 18.58 19.34 -1.12
C ASP A 165 18.64 17.83 -1.48
N MET A 166 18.25 17.46 -2.70
CA MET A 166 18.05 16.05 -3.08
C MET A 166 18.33 15.73 -4.55
N GLN A 167 18.51 14.44 -4.80
CA GLN A 167 18.52 13.80 -6.12
C GLN A 167 17.24 12.98 -6.29
N ILE A 168 16.68 12.97 -7.48
CA ILE A 168 15.46 12.24 -7.82
C ILE A 168 15.76 11.34 -9.01
N LEU A 169 15.55 10.04 -8.81
CA LEU A 169 15.68 9.04 -9.87
C LEU A 169 14.32 8.38 -10.10
N SER A 170 13.88 8.33 -11.35
CA SER A 170 12.68 7.62 -11.76
C SER A 170 13.03 6.41 -12.63
N LEU A 171 12.67 5.23 -12.15
CA LEU A 171 12.86 3.96 -12.81
C LEU A 171 11.51 3.43 -13.29
N ARG A 172 11.26 3.56 -14.60
CA ARG A 172 10.04 3.04 -15.22
C ARG A 172 10.03 1.52 -15.25
N TYR A 173 8.83 0.98 -15.11
CA TYR A 173 8.56 -0.43 -15.34
C TYR A 173 8.20 -0.68 -16.82
N SER A 174 8.11 -1.95 -17.21
CA SER A 174 7.69 -2.40 -18.55
C SER A 174 6.33 -1.82 -18.96
N ASP A 175 5.39 -1.72 -18.03
CA ASP A 175 4.26 -0.80 -18.17
C ASP A 175 4.68 0.59 -17.68
N THR A 176 4.96 1.48 -18.63
CA THR A 176 5.48 2.82 -18.36
C THR A 176 4.48 3.75 -17.67
N SER A 177 3.24 3.30 -17.46
CA SER A 177 2.29 3.93 -16.53
C SER A 177 2.73 3.86 -15.07
N TYR A 178 3.71 2.99 -14.75
CA TYR A 178 4.29 2.85 -13.42
C TYR A 178 5.78 3.19 -13.42
N ALA A 179 6.23 3.81 -12.33
CA ALA A 179 7.65 4.03 -12.06
C ALA A 179 7.93 3.96 -10.56
N LEU A 180 9.12 3.48 -10.20
CA LEU A 180 9.69 3.69 -8.87
C LEU A 180 10.43 5.03 -8.85
N ASN A 181 9.97 5.96 -8.03
CA ASN A 181 10.64 7.24 -7.81
C ASN A 181 11.43 7.18 -6.50
N ILE A 182 12.74 7.42 -6.58
CA ILE A 182 13.66 7.43 -5.45
C ILE A 182 14.07 8.88 -5.19
N PHE A 183 13.76 9.37 -4.00
CA PHE A 183 14.15 10.69 -3.50
C PHE A 183 15.30 10.50 -2.52
N LEU A 184 16.51 10.87 -2.95
CA LEU A 184 17.74 10.67 -2.19
C LEU A 184 18.26 12.02 -1.68
N PRO A 185 18.25 12.28 -0.37
CA PRO A 185 18.89 13.48 0.18
C PRO A 185 20.38 13.51 -0.19
N LYS A 186 20.90 14.67 -0.58
CA LYS A 186 22.35 14.85 -0.86
C LYS A 186 23.20 14.74 0.40
N GLN A 187 22.63 15.07 1.56
CA GLN A 187 23.28 14.94 2.86
C GLN A 187 22.76 13.71 3.61
N LYS A 188 23.67 12.86 4.11
CA LYS A 188 23.33 11.57 4.76
C LYS A 188 22.33 11.70 5.93
N SER A 189 22.43 12.77 6.73
CA SER A 189 21.58 13.01 7.90
C SER A 189 20.30 13.81 7.59
N ALA A 190 20.07 14.23 6.34
CA ALA A 190 18.98 15.14 6.00
C ALA A 190 17.65 14.45 5.69
N PHE A 191 17.52 13.12 5.87
CA PHE A 191 16.28 12.42 5.55
C PHE A 191 15.07 12.90 6.39
N SER A 192 15.27 13.18 7.68
CA SER A 192 14.20 13.69 8.56
C SER A 192 13.70 15.06 8.09
N THR A 193 14.62 15.97 7.78
CA THR A 193 14.36 17.32 7.25
C THR A 193 13.69 17.26 5.89
N LEU A 194 14.20 16.43 4.97
CA LEU A 194 13.59 16.24 3.65
C LEU A 194 12.15 15.73 3.79
N ARG A 195 11.94 14.70 4.62
CA ARG A 195 10.61 14.11 4.86
C ARG A 195 9.60 15.12 5.37
N ALA A 196 10.01 16.08 6.20
CA ALA A 196 9.12 17.13 6.70
C ALA A 196 8.69 18.12 5.60
N LYS A 197 9.50 18.32 4.57
CA LYS A 197 9.21 19.19 3.41
C LYS A 197 8.42 18.48 2.29
N LEU A 198 8.38 17.14 2.29
CA LEU A 198 7.70 16.35 1.26
C LEU A 198 6.18 16.44 1.38
N THR A 199 5.60 17.43 0.70
CA THR A 199 4.15 17.53 0.45
C THR A 199 3.78 16.94 -0.91
N GLY A 200 2.48 16.72 -1.16
CA GLY A 200 2.02 16.27 -2.48
C GLY A 200 2.42 17.24 -3.60
N ALA A 201 2.32 18.55 -3.36
CA ALA A 201 2.76 19.58 -4.31
C ALA A 201 4.27 19.55 -4.54
N ALA A 202 5.07 19.39 -3.47
CA ALA A 202 6.52 19.29 -3.58
C ALA A 202 6.96 18.04 -4.38
N ILE A 203 6.31 16.89 -4.14
CA ILE A 203 6.54 15.66 -4.92
C ILE A 203 6.21 15.90 -6.39
N GLN A 204 5.05 16.50 -6.70
CA GLN A 204 4.64 16.75 -8.09
C GLN A 204 5.59 17.73 -8.80
N ALA A 205 5.98 18.82 -8.12
CA ALA A 205 6.94 19.78 -8.65
C ALA A 205 8.32 19.15 -8.91
N SER A 206 8.76 18.27 -8.02
CA SER A 206 10.02 17.53 -8.16
C SER A 206 9.99 16.57 -9.34
N LEU A 207 8.90 15.81 -9.49
CA LEU A 207 8.74 14.85 -10.59
C LEU A 207 8.60 15.52 -11.96
N SER A 208 8.05 16.74 -12.04
CA SER A 208 7.94 17.47 -13.32
C SER A 208 9.28 17.93 -13.89
N GLN A 209 10.34 17.94 -13.07
CA GLN A 209 11.70 18.29 -13.52
C GLN A 209 12.47 17.10 -14.11
N LEU A 210 11.93 15.88 -14.03
CA LEU A 210 12.61 14.68 -14.51
C LEU A 210 12.90 14.74 -16.02
N LYS A 211 14.16 14.52 -16.39
CA LYS A 211 14.62 14.46 -17.78
C LYS A 211 15.45 13.20 -18.01
N SER A 212 15.42 12.66 -19.23
CA SER A 212 16.31 11.57 -19.62
C SER A 212 17.75 12.06 -19.55
N THR A 213 18.53 11.51 -18.61
CA THR A 213 19.89 11.90 -18.31
C THR A 213 20.77 10.66 -18.27
N TYR A 214 22.00 10.77 -18.76
CA TYR A 214 22.98 9.70 -18.72
C TYR A 214 23.62 9.64 -17.32
N VAL A 215 23.24 8.65 -16.52
CA VAL A 215 23.62 8.56 -15.11
C VAL A 215 24.18 7.18 -14.76
N SER A 216 25.06 7.13 -13.77
CA SER A 216 25.45 5.90 -13.09
C SER A 216 24.63 5.78 -11.81
N VAL A 217 24.04 4.61 -11.58
CA VAL A 217 23.09 4.37 -10.49
C VAL A 217 23.53 3.14 -9.72
N SER A 218 23.52 3.25 -8.40
CA SER A 218 23.73 2.15 -7.46
C SER A 218 22.58 2.12 -6.47
N ILE A 219 21.77 1.06 -6.49
CA ILE A 219 20.59 0.91 -5.63
C ILE A 219 20.70 -0.38 -4.83
N PRO A 220 20.57 -0.34 -3.49
CA PRO A 220 20.58 -1.56 -2.69
C PRO A 220 19.34 -2.41 -3.01
N LYS A 221 19.53 -3.72 -3.18
CA LYS A 221 18.41 -4.66 -3.20
C LYS A 221 17.71 -4.61 -1.85
N MET A 222 16.39 -4.51 -1.86
CA MET A 222 15.62 -4.45 -0.63
C MET A 222 14.25 -5.07 -0.81
N ARG A 223 13.77 -5.70 0.27
CA ARG A 223 12.41 -6.17 0.42
C ARG A 223 11.80 -5.48 1.63
N ILE A 224 10.78 -4.68 1.40
CA ILE A 224 10.06 -3.95 2.43
C ILE A 224 8.74 -4.68 2.67
N VAL A 225 8.60 -5.24 3.88
CA VAL A 225 7.35 -5.83 4.36
C VAL A 225 6.81 -4.93 5.47
N THR A 226 5.63 -4.36 5.28
CA THR A 226 5.05 -3.43 6.25
C THR A 226 4.12 -4.16 7.24
N ASP A 227 4.25 -3.84 8.53
CA ASP A 227 3.23 -4.09 9.57
C ASP A 227 2.67 -2.72 10.01
N PHE A 228 1.93 -2.08 9.10
CA PHE A 228 1.51 -0.68 9.27
C PHE A 228 0.31 -0.59 10.22
N LYS A 229 0.44 0.22 11.28
CA LYS A 229 -0.65 0.50 12.23
C LYS A 229 -1.65 1.47 11.62
N LEU A 230 -2.57 0.95 10.81
CA LEU A 230 -3.53 1.74 10.03
C LEU A 230 -4.45 2.61 10.90
N LYS A 231 -4.96 2.08 12.02
CA LYS A 231 -5.86 2.83 12.92
C LYS A 231 -5.20 4.09 13.51
N PRO A 232 -4.04 4.03 14.20
CA PRO A 232 -3.34 5.22 14.66
C PRO A 232 -3.04 6.24 13.56
N ALA A 233 -2.62 5.77 12.37
CA ALA A 233 -2.34 6.66 11.25
C ALA A 233 -3.59 7.41 10.77
N LEU A 234 -4.73 6.71 10.61
CA LEU A 234 -6.00 7.32 10.22
C LEU A 234 -6.48 8.33 11.27
N MET A 235 -6.33 8.02 12.56
CA MET A 235 -6.66 8.96 13.64
C MET A 235 -5.80 10.23 13.59
N ALA A 236 -4.49 10.09 13.33
CA ALA A 236 -3.58 11.23 13.16
C ALA A 236 -3.91 12.09 11.93
N LEU A 237 -4.52 11.49 10.89
CA LEU A 237 -5.03 12.18 9.71
C LEU A 237 -6.44 12.80 9.90
N GLY A 238 -7.02 12.73 11.10
CA GLY A 238 -8.33 13.30 11.40
C GLY A 238 -9.51 12.33 11.22
N VAL A 239 -9.27 11.10 10.77
CA VAL A 239 -10.29 10.04 10.66
C VAL A 239 -10.44 9.35 12.03
N SER A 240 -10.95 10.08 13.02
CA SER A 240 -11.11 9.61 14.40
C SER A 240 -12.50 9.05 14.69
N GLU A 241 -13.54 9.65 14.12
CA GLU A 241 -14.95 9.28 14.34
C GLU A 241 -15.25 7.83 13.92
N LEU A 242 -14.55 7.32 12.90
CA LEU A 242 -14.64 5.93 12.44
C LEU A 242 -14.33 4.90 13.54
N PHE A 243 -13.55 5.31 14.55
CA PHE A 243 -13.07 4.46 15.64
C PHE A 243 -13.70 4.80 17.00
N SER A 244 -14.60 5.79 17.06
CA SER A 244 -15.26 6.25 18.28
C SER A 244 -16.63 5.59 18.48
N GLU A 245 -17.21 5.77 19.67
CA GLU A 245 -18.60 5.33 19.96
C GLU A 245 -19.66 6.17 19.23
N HIS A 246 -19.27 7.34 18.70
CA HIS A 246 -20.15 8.24 17.95
C HIS A 246 -20.13 7.96 16.44
N CYS A 247 -19.52 6.84 16.03
CA CYS A 247 -19.40 6.47 14.63
C CYS A 247 -20.78 6.24 13.98
N ASP A 248 -21.08 6.97 12.92
CA ASP A 248 -22.27 6.69 12.09
C ASP A 248 -21.93 5.74 10.93
N LEU A 249 -22.26 4.46 11.11
CA LEU A 249 -22.22 3.43 10.06
C LEU A 249 -23.63 3.06 9.55
N GLY A 250 -24.60 3.98 9.64
CA GLY A 250 -25.99 3.75 9.27
C GLY A 250 -26.20 3.30 7.81
N GLY A 251 -25.29 3.69 6.92
CA GLY A 251 -25.24 3.22 5.53
C GLY A 251 -24.79 1.75 5.36
N ILE A 252 -24.12 1.18 6.37
CA ILE A 252 -23.60 -0.20 6.38
C ILE A 252 -24.51 -1.12 7.18
N THR A 253 -24.97 -0.69 8.35
CA THR A 253 -25.77 -1.49 9.28
C THR A 253 -26.85 -0.65 9.95
N LYS A 254 -27.93 -1.29 10.40
CA LYS A 254 -28.94 -0.63 11.25
C LYS A 254 -28.51 -0.57 12.72
N SER A 255 -27.50 -1.35 13.12
CA SER A 255 -27.01 -1.36 14.50
C SER A 255 -26.23 -0.08 14.80
N ARG A 256 -26.64 0.64 15.85
CA ARG A 256 -26.04 1.91 16.26
C ARG A 256 -24.76 1.75 17.10
N ALA A 257 -24.50 0.55 17.61
CA ALA A 257 -23.35 0.28 18.48
C ALA A 257 -22.13 -0.26 17.70
N VAL A 258 -22.01 0.05 16.41
CA VAL A 258 -20.96 -0.51 15.55
C VAL A 258 -20.02 0.59 15.09
N LYS A 259 -18.75 0.39 15.40
CA LYS A 259 -17.61 1.20 14.95
C LYS A 259 -16.57 0.31 14.28
N VAL A 260 -15.57 0.90 13.62
CA VAL A 260 -14.38 0.14 13.20
C VAL A 260 -13.56 -0.21 14.43
N SER A 261 -13.58 -1.48 14.85
CA SER A 261 -12.84 -1.88 16.05
C SER A 261 -11.33 -1.88 15.77
N PHE A 262 -10.95 -2.46 14.63
CA PHE A 262 -9.56 -2.59 14.20
C PHE A 262 -9.38 -2.39 12.70
N ALA A 263 -8.17 -1.99 12.32
CA ALA A 263 -7.75 -1.85 10.93
C ALA A 263 -6.35 -2.46 10.75
N ALA A 264 -6.24 -3.43 9.84
CA ALA A 264 -4.99 -4.12 9.52
C ALA A 264 -4.56 -3.77 8.10
N HIS A 265 -3.30 -3.37 7.94
CA HIS A 265 -2.71 -3.10 6.63
C HIS A 265 -1.38 -3.83 6.46
N LYS A 266 -1.18 -4.46 5.29
CA LYS A 266 0.09 -5.08 4.92
C LYS A 266 0.39 -4.87 3.45
N ALA A 267 1.56 -4.34 3.16
CA ALA A 267 2.08 -4.20 1.81
C ALA A 267 3.46 -4.86 1.71
N ILE A 268 3.74 -5.40 0.53
CA ILE A 268 5.07 -5.91 0.19
C ILE A 268 5.56 -5.17 -1.05
N ILE A 269 6.72 -4.54 -0.92
CA ILE A 269 7.45 -3.91 -2.02
C ILE A 269 8.80 -4.60 -2.11
N GLU A 270 9.17 -5.04 -3.31
CA GLU A 270 10.46 -5.68 -3.55
C GLU A 270 11.20 -5.00 -4.69
N ILE A 271 12.42 -4.56 -4.39
CA ILE A 271 13.35 -3.94 -5.32
C ILE A 271 14.47 -4.95 -5.57
N ALA A 272 14.37 -5.65 -6.70
CA ALA A 272 15.32 -6.65 -7.16
C ALA A 272 15.50 -6.54 -8.68
N ILE A 273 16.43 -7.33 -9.24
CA ILE A 273 16.75 -7.33 -10.69
C ILE A 273 15.51 -7.66 -11.52
N TYR A 274 14.69 -8.59 -11.02
CA TYR A 274 13.33 -8.81 -11.46
C TYR A 274 12.45 -8.40 -10.28
N SER A 275 11.43 -7.54 -10.44
CA SER A 275 10.48 -7.29 -9.34
C SER A 275 9.48 -8.46 -9.19
N ILE A 276 9.89 -9.67 -9.61
CA ILE A 276 9.20 -10.94 -9.45
C ILE A 276 9.93 -11.70 -8.33
N ILE A 277 9.20 -12.01 -7.26
CA ILE A 277 9.59 -13.06 -6.31
C ILE A 277 9.41 -14.38 -7.04
N GLU A 278 10.43 -14.83 -7.76
CA GLU A 278 10.52 -16.25 -8.09
C GLU A 278 10.83 -16.98 -6.79
N THR A 279 9.87 -17.78 -6.33
CA THR A 279 10.12 -18.77 -5.28
C THR A 279 10.98 -19.85 -5.93
N TYR A 280 12.31 -19.73 -5.85
CA TYR A 280 13.18 -20.87 -6.11
C TYR A 280 12.98 -21.85 -4.95
N ALA A 281 12.04 -22.77 -5.12
CA ALA A 281 12.04 -24.03 -4.41
C ALA A 281 13.23 -24.84 -4.93
N LEU A 282 14.39 -24.65 -4.33
CA LEU A 282 15.45 -25.64 -4.41
C LEU A 282 15.00 -26.83 -3.56
N CYS A 283 14.36 -27.81 -4.22
CA CYS A 283 14.49 -29.19 -3.80
C CYS A 283 15.98 -29.53 -3.84
N LEU A 284 16.59 -29.70 -2.67
CA LEU A 284 17.73 -30.59 -2.54
C LEU A 284 17.25 -31.75 -1.67
N SER A 285 16.95 -32.83 -2.36
CA SER A 285 17.04 -34.18 -1.86
C SER A 285 18.45 -34.43 -1.34
N ASN A 286 18.55 -34.72 -0.03
CA ASN A 286 19.16 -35.93 0.53
C ASN A 286 18.73 -36.05 1.99
#